data_AF-A0A1F3TAV5-F1
#
_entry.id   AF-A0A1F3TAV5-F1
#
_cell.length_a   1.000
_cell.length_b   1.000
_cell.length_c   1.000
_cell.angle_alpha   90.00
_cell.angle_beta   90.00
_cell.angle_gamma   90.00
#
_symmetry.space_group_name_H-M   'P 1'
#
loop_
_entity.id
_entity.type
_entity.pdbx_description
1 polymer ?
#
loop_
_entity_poly.entity_id
_entity_poly.type
_entity_poly.pdbx_seq_one_letter_code
_entity_poly.pdbx_strand_id
1 'polypeptide(L)'
;MGYAISFLLLIGLICTSVLFITSANKRLEMNYLLDEHMLLNNYVSLHYGAGMQEAGSKIFVHSSGDTSEVTVRNWGAFRAVTSWTHHGGRLVEKSAIVGRLLEEPLPVLYLPNRKQVVKLCGKTLIEGEVYSSSRGFERGHIANSHFEGDKLLHSTLRESERELPKLKSYVHDLDYEHLTKGAVKIEPLRSDSSFRFTQATSLMSSTEAIHVMLRLEGNLIIHSFDSIFVSATASLNHVILMAPIIRFEKGFHGCVQAIANERISCEEGVELRYPSALILEEKTSGDRDRSHGIFVEKKALVLGGILLLSENPNFRHPVHLLIDEATVGGLVYNVGESELKGSIIGSLYTNELALKLGGGEYKGYFWNATLSSKQLPEEFVLPDWLADVRFKESKLLACF
;
A
#
# COMPACT_ATOMS: atom_id res chain seq x y z
N MET A 1 44.31 69.08 15.00
CA MET A 1 43.93 67.96 15.89
C MET A 1 42.53 67.41 15.60
N GLY A 2 41.49 68.26 15.45
CA GLY A 2 40.11 67.78 15.17
C GLY A 2 39.97 66.87 13.94
N TYR A 3 40.57 67.23 12.80
CA TYR A 3 40.50 66.41 11.58
C TYR A 3 41.08 64.99 11.72
N ALA A 4 42.18 64.84 12.45
CA ALA A 4 42.80 63.53 12.69
C ALA A 4 41.90 62.64 13.55
N ILE A 5 41.23 63.22 14.55
CA ILE A 5 40.28 62.51 15.41
C ILE A 5 39.05 62.07 14.60
N SER A 6 38.47 62.96 13.79
CA SER A 6 37.34 62.63 12.92
C SER A 6 37.67 61.53 11.89
N PHE A 7 38.88 61.57 11.31
CA PHE A 7 39.35 60.55 10.37
C PHE A 7 39.55 59.18 11.04
N LEU A 8 40.15 59.14 12.24
CA LEU A 8 40.31 57.90 13.01
C LEU A 8 38.96 57.31 13.43
N LEU A 9 37.98 58.14 13.80
CA LEU A 9 36.62 57.68 14.11
C LEU A 9 35.93 57.08 12.88
N LEU A 10 36.09 57.71 11.70
CA LEU A 10 35.55 57.18 10.45
C LEU A 10 36.15 55.81 10.11
N ILE A 11 37.48 55.68 10.20
CA ILE A 11 38.16 54.40 9.97
C ILE A 11 37.69 53.36 10.99
N GLY A 12 37.61 53.72 12.27
CA GLY A 12 37.11 52.83 13.32
C GLY A 12 35.71 52.31 13.02
N LEU A 13 34.79 53.20 12.60
CA LEU A 13 33.42 52.83 12.24
C LEU A 13 33.38 51.87 11.04
N ILE A 14 34.19 52.11 10.01
CA ILE A 14 34.30 51.22 8.86
C ILE A 14 34.86 49.86 9.28
N CYS A 15 35.94 49.82 10.07
CA CYS A 15 36.52 48.58 10.57
C CYS A 15 35.53 47.77 11.42
N THR A 16 34.82 48.41 12.35
CA THR A 16 33.79 47.75 13.16
C THR A 16 32.65 47.22 12.29
N SER A 17 32.24 47.97 11.26
CA SER A 17 31.19 47.54 10.32
C SER A 17 31.61 46.30 9.54
N VAL A 18 32.85 46.26 9.04
CA VAL A 18 33.39 45.09 8.32
C VAL A 18 33.52 43.88 9.24
N LEU A 19 34.01 44.06 10.47
CA LEU A 19 34.10 42.98 11.46
C LEU A 19 32.71 42.45 11.83
N PHE A 20 31.74 43.34 12.00
CA PHE A 20 30.35 42.98 12.27
C PHE A 20 29.75 42.18 11.10
N ILE A 21 29.90 42.65 9.86
CA ILE A 21 29.42 41.94 8.66
C ILE A 21 30.07 40.55 8.55
N THR A 22 31.39 40.47 8.76
CA THR A 22 32.11 39.18 8.71
C THR A 22 31.62 38.22 9.80
N SER A 23 31.42 38.72 11.02
CA SER A 23 30.90 37.91 12.14
C SER A 23 29.46 37.44 11.87
N ALA A 24 28.61 38.33 11.35
CA ALA A 24 27.23 38.00 10.99
C ALA A 24 27.18 36.95 9.86
N ASN A 25 27.97 37.13 8.81
CA ASN A 25 28.08 36.17 7.70
C ASN A 25 28.57 34.81 8.18
N LYS A 26 29.62 34.78 9.02
CA LYS A 26 30.11 33.52 9.59
C LYS A 26 29.05 32.82 10.45
N ARG A 27 28.26 33.59 11.21
CA ARG A 27 27.16 33.03 12.01
C ARG A 27 26.02 32.49 11.13
N LEU A 28 25.70 33.18 10.03
CA LEU A 28 24.73 32.70 9.04
C LEU A 28 25.24 31.41 8.38
N GLU A 29 26.48 31.39 7.90
CA GLU A 29 27.11 30.21 7.30
C GLU A 29 27.09 29.01 8.25
N MET A 30 27.47 29.20 9.53
CA MET A 30 27.39 28.15 10.54
C MET A 30 25.96 27.64 10.76
N ASN A 31 24.95 28.52 10.71
CA ASN A 31 23.56 28.10 10.83
C ASN A 31 23.09 27.29 9.61
N TYR A 32 23.47 27.71 8.40
CA TYR A 32 23.14 26.99 7.17
C TYR A 32 23.80 25.60 7.14
N LEU A 33 25.10 25.54 7.46
CA LEU A 33 25.83 24.28 7.56
C LEU A 33 25.22 23.37 8.63
N LEU A 34 24.72 23.94 9.74
CA LEU A 34 24.02 23.18 10.78
C LEU A 34 22.75 22.53 10.24
N ASP A 35 21.88 23.32 9.60
CA ASP A 35 20.61 22.83 9.09
C ASP A 35 20.82 21.80 7.96
N GLU A 36 21.84 22.00 7.11
CA GLU A 36 22.18 21.07 6.02
C GLU A 36 22.61 19.71 6.54
N HIS A 37 23.56 19.63 7.49
CA HIS A 37 23.99 18.33 7.99
C HIS A 37 22.93 17.65 8.87
N MET A 38 22.10 18.41 9.59
CA MET A 38 20.95 17.84 10.31
C MET A 38 19.94 17.21 9.34
N LEU A 39 19.62 17.89 8.22
CA LEU A 39 18.74 17.34 7.18
C LEU A 39 19.34 16.09 6.53
N LEU A 40 20.64 16.11 6.23
CA LEU A 40 21.34 14.95 5.66
C LEU A 40 21.33 13.77 6.63
N ASN A 41 21.67 14.01 7.89
CA ASN A 41 21.68 13.01 8.96
C ASN A 41 20.29 12.40 9.18
N ASN A 42 19.24 13.24 9.11
CA ASN A 42 17.84 12.81 9.18
C ASN A 42 17.39 11.99 7.96
N TYR A 43 17.90 12.32 6.77
CA TYR A 43 17.62 11.54 5.58
C TYR A 43 18.32 10.18 5.62
N VAL A 44 19.56 10.13 6.10
CA VAL A 44 20.31 8.87 6.30
C VAL A 44 19.61 7.98 7.33
N SER A 45 19.12 8.56 8.44
CA SER A 45 18.35 7.81 9.45
C SER A 45 17.04 7.27 8.91
N LEU A 46 16.34 8.04 8.07
CA LEU A 46 15.12 7.58 7.42
C LEU A 46 15.39 6.36 6.52
N HIS A 47 16.46 6.39 5.72
CA HIS A 47 16.87 5.25 4.89
C HIS A 47 17.33 4.04 5.70
N TYR A 48 18.06 4.27 6.79
CA TYR A 48 18.42 3.20 7.71
C TYR A 48 17.17 2.51 8.28
N GLY A 49 16.16 3.29 8.71
CA GLY A 49 14.88 2.77 9.16
C GLY A 49 14.13 1.99 8.09
N ALA A 50 14.16 2.46 6.84
CA ALA A 50 13.55 1.75 5.71
C ALA A 50 14.13 0.34 5.51
N GLY A 51 15.43 0.18 5.77
CA GLY A 51 16.14 -1.10 5.71
C GLY A 51 15.94 -2.02 6.93
N MET A 52 15.38 -1.54 8.04
CA MET A 52 15.19 -2.38 9.23
C MET A 52 14.23 -3.53 8.94
N GLN A 53 14.55 -4.75 9.38
CA GLN A 53 13.72 -5.94 9.12
C GLN A 53 12.39 -5.92 9.89
N GLU A 54 12.43 -5.53 11.17
CA GLU A 54 11.31 -5.56 12.10
C GLU A 54 10.93 -4.15 12.57
N ALA A 55 9.70 -3.99 13.06
CA ALA A 55 9.26 -2.76 13.71
C ALA A 55 10.05 -2.53 15.01
N GLY A 56 10.27 -1.26 15.37
CA GLY A 56 11.01 -0.88 16.56
C GLY A 56 11.71 0.47 16.41
N SER A 57 12.45 0.84 17.46
CA SER A 57 13.16 2.12 17.53
C SER A 57 14.66 1.92 17.67
N LYS A 58 15.44 2.80 17.07
CA LYS A 58 16.90 2.86 17.17
C LYS A 58 17.34 4.30 17.34
N ILE A 59 18.36 4.50 18.16
CA ILE A 59 19.03 5.78 18.35
C ILE A 59 20.47 5.62 17.90
N PHE A 60 20.99 6.62 17.22
CA PHE A 60 22.38 6.65 16.82
C PHE A 60 22.95 8.07 16.84
N VAL A 61 24.25 8.14 17.08
CA VAL A 61 25.01 9.38 17.20
C VAL A 61 25.88 9.52 15.97
N HIS A 62 25.76 10.65 15.28
CA HIS A 62 26.51 10.98 14.08
C HIS A 62 27.87 11.58 14.45
N SER A 63 28.82 11.51 13.51
CA SER A 63 30.14 12.15 13.68
C SER A 63 30.07 13.68 13.83
N SER A 64 28.99 14.31 13.37
CA SER A 64 28.71 15.74 13.55
C SER A 64 28.33 16.11 15.00
N GLY A 65 28.05 15.12 15.85
CA GLY A 65 27.48 15.32 17.19
C GLY A 65 25.95 15.28 17.22
N ASP A 66 25.29 15.12 16.08
CA ASP A 66 23.83 14.98 16.01
C ASP A 66 23.40 13.64 16.59
N THR A 67 22.23 13.61 17.21
CA THR A 67 21.59 12.37 17.62
C THR A 67 20.34 12.16 16.80
N SER A 68 20.25 11.03 16.10
CA SER A 68 19.04 10.64 15.37
C SER A 68 18.34 9.48 16.04
N GLU A 69 17.05 9.65 16.26
CA GLU A 69 16.12 8.60 16.60
C GLU A 69 15.35 8.21 15.34
N VAL A 70 15.20 6.91 15.12
CA VAL A 70 14.37 6.37 14.05
C VAL A 70 13.44 5.33 14.64
N THR A 71 12.17 5.42 14.26
CA THR A 71 11.14 4.48 14.65
C THR A 71 10.47 3.94 13.40
N VAL A 72 10.31 2.62 13.36
CA VAL A 72 9.62 1.92 12.29
C VAL A 72 8.42 1.19 12.86
N ARG A 73 7.26 1.39 12.24
CA ARG A 73 6.02 0.71 12.61
C ARG A 73 5.26 0.22 11.40
N ASN A 74 4.36 -0.75 11.60
CA ASN A 74 3.44 -1.17 10.56
C ASN A 74 2.41 -0.07 10.29
N TRP A 75 2.03 0.09 9.03
CA TRP A 75 0.98 0.99 8.57
C TRP A 75 0.15 0.25 7.52
N GLY A 76 -0.71 -0.64 8.01
CA GLY A 76 -1.46 -1.60 7.21
C GLY A 76 -0.53 -2.56 6.45
N ALA A 77 -0.73 -2.66 5.13
CA ALA A 77 0.05 -3.47 4.21
C ALA A 77 1.52 -3.03 4.04
N PHE A 78 1.85 -1.81 4.45
CA PHE A 78 3.18 -1.22 4.33
C PHE A 78 3.75 -0.84 5.71
N ARG A 79 4.91 -0.18 5.73
CA ARG A 79 5.55 0.31 6.95
C ARG A 79 5.71 1.81 6.89
N ALA A 80 5.65 2.45 8.05
CA ALA A 80 5.98 3.86 8.21
C ALA A 80 7.29 3.97 8.99
N VAL A 81 8.19 4.83 8.51
CA VAL A 81 9.43 5.20 9.19
C VAL A 81 9.32 6.67 9.57
N THR A 82 9.68 6.99 10.81
CA THR A 82 9.76 8.35 11.33
C THR A 82 11.14 8.58 11.89
N SER A 83 11.77 9.71 11.58
CA SER A 83 13.06 10.06 12.15
C SER A 83 13.10 11.48 12.70
N TRP A 84 13.73 11.60 13.87
CA TRP A 84 14.00 12.83 14.59
C TRP A 84 15.50 13.00 14.74
N THR A 85 16.03 14.14 14.28
CA THR A 85 17.47 14.46 14.40
C THR A 85 17.64 15.70 15.25
N HIS A 86 18.38 15.58 16.34
CA HIS A 86 18.60 16.60 17.34
C HIS A 86 20.04 17.12 17.30
N HIS A 87 20.18 18.44 17.37
CA HIS A 87 21.45 19.12 17.59
C HIS A 87 21.24 20.31 18.54
N GLY A 88 21.71 20.18 19.77
CA GLY A 88 21.43 21.17 20.82
C GLY A 88 19.92 21.35 21.03
N GLY A 89 19.41 22.55 20.79
CA GLY A 89 17.98 22.87 20.88
C GLY A 89 17.20 22.75 19.56
N ARG A 90 17.82 22.31 18.46
CA ARG A 90 17.17 22.16 17.15
C ARG A 90 16.71 20.71 16.93
N LEU A 91 15.64 20.58 16.14
CA LEU A 91 15.05 19.31 15.75
C LEU A 91 14.67 19.35 14.27
N VAL A 92 15.03 18.30 13.54
CA VAL A 92 14.53 17.99 12.19
C VAL A 92 13.70 16.71 12.28
N GLU A 93 12.49 16.74 11.72
CA GLU A 93 11.60 15.57 11.65
C GLU A 93 11.28 15.23 10.20
N LYS A 94 11.34 13.94 9.86
CA LYS A 94 10.81 13.40 8.60
C LYS A 94 10.11 12.08 8.81
N SER A 95 9.20 11.78 7.90
CA SER A 95 8.56 10.48 7.88
C SER A 95 8.35 9.99 6.45
N ALA A 96 8.22 8.68 6.28
CA ALA A 96 7.94 8.08 5.00
C ALA A 96 7.15 6.78 5.12
N ILE A 97 6.30 6.50 4.14
CA ILE A 97 5.86 5.13 3.86
C ILE A 97 6.97 4.43 3.10
N VAL A 98 7.30 3.21 3.50
CA VAL A 98 8.39 2.42 2.94
C VAL A 98 7.92 1.02 2.60
N GLY A 99 8.61 0.40 1.66
CA GLY A 99 8.54 -1.04 1.45
C GLY A 99 9.82 -1.56 0.83
N ARG A 100 9.80 -2.78 0.29
CA ARG A 100 11.01 -3.46 -0.18
C ARG A 100 10.82 -4.03 -1.57
N LEU A 101 11.84 -3.86 -2.40
CA LEU A 101 11.91 -4.52 -3.70
C LEU A 101 12.27 -5.97 -3.53
N LEU A 102 11.58 -6.82 -4.29
CA LEU A 102 11.87 -8.24 -4.34
C LEU A 102 13.19 -8.49 -5.08
N GLU A 103 13.92 -9.51 -4.65
CA GLU A 103 15.13 -9.97 -5.33
C GLU A 103 14.80 -10.66 -6.65
N GLU A 104 13.73 -11.46 -6.65
CA GLU A 104 13.21 -12.15 -7.82
C GLU A 104 11.74 -11.75 -8.08
N PRO A 105 11.33 -11.61 -9.35
CA PRO A 105 9.93 -11.33 -9.68
C PRO A 105 9.04 -12.49 -9.26
N LEU A 106 7.86 -12.18 -8.74
CA LEU A 106 6.84 -13.17 -8.44
C LEU A 106 6.23 -13.73 -9.74
N PRO A 107 5.71 -14.98 -9.73
CA PRO A 107 4.91 -15.48 -10.84
C PRO A 107 3.66 -14.63 -11.04
N VAL A 108 3.20 -14.53 -12.30
CA VAL A 108 1.97 -13.79 -12.62
C VAL A 108 0.71 -14.53 -12.16
N LEU A 109 0.84 -15.86 -12.00
CA LEU A 109 -0.23 -16.72 -11.51
C LEU A 109 0.34 -17.83 -10.63
N TYR A 110 -0.23 -17.97 -9.44
CA TYR A 110 -0.05 -19.13 -8.56
C TYR A 110 -1.42 -19.74 -8.26
N LEU A 111 -1.61 -20.98 -8.69
CA LEU A 111 -2.78 -21.81 -8.42
C LEU A 111 -2.33 -23.10 -7.73
N PRO A 112 -2.88 -23.48 -6.57
CA PRO A 112 -2.53 -24.74 -5.93
C PRO A 112 -2.76 -25.96 -6.82
N ASN A 113 -1.86 -26.94 -6.74
CA ASN A 113 -1.89 -28.15 -7.54
C ASN A 113 -2.97 -29.11 -7.07
N ARG A 114 -4.17 -28.94 -7.63
CA ARG A 114 -5.33 -29.82 -7.41
C ARG A 114 -5.53 -30.85 -8.52
N LYS A 115 -4.53 -31.07 -9.38
CA LYS A 115 -4.61 -31.96 -10.57
C LYS A 115 -5.77 -31.60 -11.51
N GLN A 116 -6.11 -30.32 -11.62
CA GLN A 116 -7.17 -29.81 -12.49
C GLN A 116 -6.56 -29.03 -13.66
N VAL A 117 -7.20 -29.14 -14.82
CA VAL A 117 -6.91 -28.32 -16.00
C VAL A 117 -7.56 -26.96 -15.82
N VAL A 118 -6.85 -25.88 -16.19
CA VAL A 118 -7.42 -24.54 -16.30
C VAL A 118 -7.80 -24.24 -17.75
N LYS A 119 -9.01 -23.72 -17.97
CA LYS A 119 -9.54 -23.43 -19.31
C LYS A 119 -9.51 -21.95 -19.62
N LEU A 120 -8.97 -21.60 -20.78
CA LEU A 120 -8.86 -20.21 -21.23
C LEU A 120 -9.94 -19.90 -22.26
N CYS A 121 -10.70 -18.81 -22.10
CA CYS A 121 -11.76 -18.39 -23.01
C CYS A 121 -11.61 -16.92 -23.45
N GLY A 122 -12.17 -16.58 -24.61
CA GLY A 122 -12.14 -15.22 -25.15
C GLY A 122 -10.72 -14.70 -25.37
N LYS A 123 -10.52 -13.41 -25.09
CA LYS A 123 -9.24 -12.69 -25.22
C LYS A 123 -8.40 -12.81 -23.95
N THR A 124 -8.23 -14.03 -23.46
CA THR A 124 -7.40 -14.28 -22.28
C THR A 124 -5.91 -14.26 -22.66
N LEU A 125 -5.10 -13.56 -21.87
CA LEU A 125 -3.65 -13.45 -22.06
C LEU A 125 -2.93 -13.73 -20.74
N ILE A 126 -1.98 -14.66 -20.74
CA ILE A 126 -1.12 -14.96 -19.58
C ILE A 126 0.34 -14.87 -20.03
N GLU A 127 1.05 -13.86 -19.54
CA GLU A 127 2.44 -13.53 -19.88
C GLU A 127 3.32 -13.41 -18.64
N GLY A 128 4.27 -14.32 -18.47
CA GLY A 128 5.14 -14.37 -17.29
C GLY A 128 4.94 -15.67 -16.50
N GLU A 129 5.84 -15.98 -15.59
CA GLU A 129 5.91 -17.32 -14.96
C GLU A 129 4.62 -17.74 -14.25
N VAL A 130 4.21 -19.00 -14.45
CA VAL A 130 2.98 -19.56 -13.90
C VAL A 130 3.29 -20.79 -13.05
N TYR A 131 2.72 -20.83 -11.86
CA TYR A 131 2.74 -21.98 -10.95
C TYR A 131 1.35 -22.57 -10.91
N SER A 132 1.16 -23.77 -11.46
CA SER A 132 -0.13 -24.46 -11.51
C SER A 132 0.06 -25.98 -11.53
N SER A 133 -1.03 -26.74 -11.66
CA SER A 133 -0.96 -28.19 -11.76
C SER A 133 -0.25 -28.65 -13.04
N SER A 134 0.37 -29.83 -12.99
CA SER A 134 0.98 -30.49 -14.15
C SER A 134 -0.01 -30.85 -15.27
N ARG A 135 -1.33 -30.73 -15.04
CA ARG A 135 -2.35 -30.86 -16.10
C ARG A 135 -2.37 -29.65 -17.05
N GLY A 136 -1.82 -28.51 -16.63
CA GLY A 136 -1.66 -27.34 -17.48
C GLY A 136 -2.97 -26.66 -17.88
N PHE A 137 -2.96 -26.08 -19.08
CA PHE A 137 -4.00 -25.20 -19.60
C PHE A 137 -4.58 -25.76 -20.89
N GLU A 138 -5.88 -25.56 -21.11
CA GLU A 138 -6.60 -25.98 -22.31
C GLU A 138 -7.45 -24.83 -22.89
N ARG A 139 -7.78 -24.95 -24.18
CA ARG A 139 -8.74 -24.05 -24.83
C ARG A 139 -10.13 -24.34 -24.26
N GLY A 140 -10.76 -23.35 -23.65
CA GLY A 140 -12.14 -23.41 -23.19
C GLY A 140 -13.12 -22.93 -24.27
N HIS A 141 -14.38 -23.32 -24.11
CA HIS A 141 -15.49 -22.85 -24.92
C HIS A 141 -16.70 -22.61 -24.02
N ILE A 142 -17.13 -21.34 -23.89
CA ILE A 142 -18.29 -20.95 -23.08
C ILE A 142 -19.12 -19.92 -23.87
N ALA A 143 -20.44 -20.09 -23.87
CA ALA A 143 -21.40 -19.10 -24.39
C ALA A 143 -21.08 -18.55 -25.79
N ASN A 144 -20.74 -19.44 -26.74
CA ASN A 144 -20.33 -19.13 -28.13
C ASN A 144 -19.03 -18.31 -28.27
N SER A 145 -18.26 -18.16 -27.21
CA SER A 145 -16.90 -17.62 -27.26
C SER A 145 -15.88 -18.73 -27.09
N HIS A 146 -14.89 -18.72 -27.98
CA HIS A 146 -13.75 -19.61 -27.97
C HIS A 146 -12.50 -18.83 -27.55
N PHE A 147 -11.44 -19.54 -27.18
CA PHE A 147 -10.14 -18.91 -26.97
C PHE A 147 -9.62 -18.30 -28.27
N GLU A 148 -9.43 -16.98 -28.28
CA GLU A 148 -9.00 -16.22 -29.46
C GLU A 148 -7.47 -16.20 -29.64
N GLY A 149 -6.70 -16.57 -28.60
CA GLY A 149 -5.24 -16.54 -28.64
C GLY A 149 -4.61 -17.61 -29.53
N ASP A 150 -3.42 -17.29 -30.05
CA ASP A 150 -2.57 -18.20 -30.82
C ASP A 150 -1.89 -19.22 -29.90
N LYS A 151 -1.42 -18.79 -28.72
CA LYS A 151 -0.80 -19.63 -27.69
C LYS A 151 -1.61 -19.60 -26.40
N LEU A 152 -1.68 -20.75 -25.74
CA LEU A 152 -2.32 -20.87 -24.41
C LEU A 152 -1.51 -20.14 -23.33
N LEU A 153 -0.18 -20.21 -23.44
CA LEU A 153 0.74 -19.59 -22.49
C LEU A 153 1.87 -18.92 -23.26
N HIS A 154 2.18 -17.69 -22.91
CA HIS A 154 3.43 -17.02 -23.27
C HIS A 154 4.42 -17.08 -22.10
N SER A 155 4.41 -18.19 -21.36
CA SER A 155 5.05 -18.34 -20.06
C SER A 155 5.69 -19.70 -19.83
N THR A 156 6.56 -19.76 -18.82
CA THR A 156 7.05 -21.00 -18.23
C THR A 156 6.02 -21.52 -17.22
N LEU A 157 5.56 -22.76 -17.40
CA LEU A 157 4.74 -23.47 -16.42
C LEU A 157 5.64 -24.23 -15.44
N ARG A 158 5.51 -23.94 -14.15
CA ARG A 158 6.08 -24.72 -13.05
C ARG A 158 4.97 -25.41 -12.26
N GLU A 159 5.32 -26.53 -11.65
CA GLU A 159 4.39 -27.23 -10.77
C GLU A 159 4.31 -26.50 -9.42
N SER A 160 3.09 -26.18 -8.99
CA SER A 160 2.81 -25.57 -7.69
C SER A 160 2.66 -26.60 -6.57
N GLU A 161 2.71 -26.12 -5.33
CA GLU A 161 2.36 -26.92 -4.16
C GLU A 161 0.84 -27.10 -4.03
N ARG A 162 0.40 -27.91 -3.07
CA ARG A 162 -1.04 -28.20 -2.85
C ARG A 162 -1.80 -27.08 -2.15
N GLU A 163 -1.09 -26.15 -1.53
CA GLU A 163 -1.62 -25.04 -0.75
C GLU A 163 -1.05 -23.73 -1.29
N LEU A 164 -1.69 -22.60 -0.95
CA LEU A 164 -1.11 -21.29 -1.22
C LEU A 164 0.13 -21.08 -0.34
N PRO A 165 1.13 -20.31 -0.79
CA PRO A 165 2.29 -19.97 0.03
C PRO A 165 1.87 -19.30 1.33
N LYS A 166 2.59 -19.58 2.41
CA LYS A 166 2.27 -19.03 3.72
C LYS A 166 2.43 -17.51 3.74
N LEU A 167 1.60 -16.86 4.54
CA LEU A 167 1.69 -15.43 4.81
C LEU A 167 2.57 -15.18 6.04
N LYS A 168 3.13 -13.99 6.12
CA LYS A 168 3.83 -13.53 7.32
C LYS A 168 2.86 -13.34 8.48
N SER A 169 3.35 -13.51 9.69
CA SER A 169 2.53 -13.40 10.91
C SER A 169 1.82 -12.05 11.05
N TYR A 170 2.48 -10.95 10.67
CA TYR A 170 1.91 -9.60 10.82
C TYR A 170 0.63 -9.38 9.99
N VAL A 171 0.38 -10.23 8.99
CA VAL A 171 -0.84 -10.15 8.18
C VAL A 171 -2.08 -10.40 9.04
N HIS A 172 -1.95 -11.24 10.07
CA HIS A 172 -3.01 -11.48 11.06
C HIS A 172 -3.13 -10.35 12.10
N ASP A 173 -2.19 -9.42 12.13
CA ASP A 173 -2.23 -8.22 12.98
C ASP A 173 -2.89 -7.02 12.24
N LEU A 174 -3.54 -7.26 11.08
CA LEU A 174 -4.28 -6.24 10.32
C LEU A 174 -5.71 -6.03 10.83
N ASP A 175 -5.94 -6.28 12.11
CA ASP A 175 -7.22 -6.10 12.78
C ASP A 175 -7.33 -4.75 13.51
N TYR A 176 -8.53 -4.45 14.01
CA TYR A 176 -8.80 -3.22 14.76
C TYR A 176 -7.97 -3.09 16.03
N GLU A 177 -7.78 -4.15 16.79
CA GLU A 177 -7.09 -4.10 18.09
C GLU A 177 -5.60 -3.77 17.91
N HIS A 178 -4.96 -4.39 16.92
CA HIS A 178 -3.55 -4.20 16.62
C HIS A 178 -3.27 -2.85 15.94
N LEU A 179 -4.06 -2.47 14.93
CA LEU A 179 -3.84 -1.21 14.19
C LEU A 179 -4.17 0.03 15.01
N THR A 180 -5.12 -0.06 15.95
CA THR A 180 -5.48 1.07 16.82
C THR A 180 -4.71 1.10 18.15
N LYS A 181 -3.79 0.17 18.36
CA LYS A 181 -2.96 0.10 19.57
C LYS A 181 -2.15 1.39 19.74
N GLY A 182 -2.42 2.12 20.83
CA GLY A 182 -1.76 3.39 21.12
C GLY A 182 -2.25 4.57 20.28
N ALA A 183 -3.32 4.40 19.49
CA ALA A 183 -3.96 5.48 18.76
C ALA A 183 -4.72 6.41 19.72
N VAL A 184 -4.72 7.70 19.41
CA VAL A 184 -5.45 8.74 20.14
C VAL A 184 -6.80 8.92 19.47
N LYS A 185 -7.88 8.67 20.22
CA LYS A 185 -9.24 8.92 19.75
C LYS A 185 -9.47 10.42 19.55
N ILE A 186 -10.05 10.79 18.42
CA ILE A 186 -10.40 12.17 18.07
C ILE A 186 -11.91 12.29 17.81
N GLU A 187 -12.42 13.52 17.97
CA GLU A 187 -13.79 13.85 17.60
C GLU A 187 -13.99 13.80 16.08
N PRO A 188 -15.24 13.61 15.60
CA PRO A 188 -15.56 13.66 14.19
C PRO A 188 -15.08 14.94 13.51
N LEU A 189 -14.39 14.77 12.38
CA LEU A 189 -13.83 15.88 11.63
C LEU A 189 -14.92 16.65 10.87
N ARG A 190 -14.84 17.98 10.93
CA ARG A 190 -15.78 18.90 10.25
C ARG A 190 -15.14 19.69 9.10
N SER A 191 -13.84 19.53 8.90
CA SER A 191 -13.06 20.23 7.89
C SER A 191 -11.90 19.37 7.40
N ASP A 192 -11.37 19.72 6.24
CA ASP A 192 -10.14 19.16 5.69
C ASP A 192 -9.02 19.19 6.74
N SER A 193 -8.26 18.09 6.84
CA SER A 193 -7.29 17.88 7.93
C SER A 193 -6.11 17.02 7.48
N SER A 194 -4.92 17.27 8.04
CA SER A 194 -3.69 16.50 7.78
C SER A 194 -3.05 16.06 9.10
N PHE A 195 -2.58 14.82 9.15
CA PHE A 195 -2.08 14.14 10.34
C PHE A 195 -0.64 13.66 10.14
N ARG A 196 0.28 14.14 10.98
CA ARG A 196 1.71 13.82 10.85
C ARG A 196 2.02 12.42 11.37
N PHE A 197 2.85 11.67 10.64
CA PHE A 197 3.34 10.36 11.07
C PHE A 197 4.28 10.43 12.28
N THR A 198 4.90 11.59 12.52
CA THR A 198 5.73 11.84 13.71
C THR A 198 4.92 11.97 15.00
N GLN A 199 3.58 11.98 14.92
CA GLN A 199 2.68 12.00 16.07
C GLN A 199 2.04 10.63 16.32
N ALA A 200 1.36 10.49 17.46
CA ALA A 200 0.52 9.34 17.70
C ALA A 200 -0.60 9.25 16.63
N THR A 201 -0.94 8.02 16.22
CA THR A 201 -1.99 7.76 15.24
C THR A 201 -3.32 8.35 15.71
N SER A 202 -3.97 9.13 14.86
CA SER A 202 -5.31 9.65 15.16
C SER A 202 -6.36 8.63 14.77
N LEU A 203 -7.34 8.39 15.64
CA LEU A 203 -8.44 7.44 15.43
C LEU A 203 -9.78 8.16 15.49
N MET A 204 -10.45 8.26 14.34
CA MET A 204 -11.86 8.64 14.26
C MET A 204 -12.69 7.36 14.24
N SER A 205 -13.53 7.12 15.25
CA SER A 205 -14.31 5.89 15.37
C SER A 205 -15.80 6.18 15.62
N SER A 206 -16.68 5.46 14.93
CA SER A 206 -18.14 5.57 15.06
C SER A 206 -18.80 4.20 15.15
N THR A 207 -19.94 4.11 15.83
CA THR A 207 -20.82 2.92 15.79
C THR A 207 -21.77 2.91 14.60
N GLU A 208 -21.92 4.06 13.94
CA GLU A 208 -22.81 4.27 12.80
C GLU A 208 -22.01 4.39 11.50
N ALA A 209 -22.72 4.27 10.36
CA ALA A 209 -22.16 4.53 9.04
C ALA A 209 -21.46 5.90 8.96
N ILE A 210 -20.28 5.94 8.33
CA ILE A 210 -19.51 7.18 8.10
C ILE A 210 -19.54 7.51 6.61
N HIS A 211 -19.99 8.72 6.28
CA HIS A 211 -19.88 9.28 4.93
C HIS A 211 -18.66 10.20 4.87
N VAL A 212 -17.65 9.81 4.10
CA VAL A 212 -16.40 10.56 3.95
C VAL A 212 -16.49 11.43 2.70
N MET A 213 -16.49 12.76 2.90
CA MET A 213 -16.51 13.76 1.82
C MET A 213 -15.36 14.77 1.91
N LEU A 214 -14.56 14.69 2.98
CA LEU A 214 -13.49 15.65 3.31
C LEU A 214 -12.18 15.29 2.61
N ARG A 215 -11.24 16.23 2.63
CA ARG A 215 -9.84 15.96 2.29
C ARG A 215 -9.05 15.61 3.55
N LEU A 216 -8.62 14.35 3.65
CA LEU A 216 -7.96 13.81 4.82
C LEU A 216 -6.64 13.15 4.41
N GLU A 217 -5.58 13.45 5.15
CA GLU A 217 -4.25 12.97 4.81
C GLU A 217 -3.45 12.49 6.03
N GLY A 218 -2.68 11.43 5.82
CA GLY A 218 -1.59 11.02 6.69
C GLY A 218 -2.01 10.02 7.76
N ASN A 219 -1.46 10.20 8.96
CA ASN A 219 -1.51 9.28 10.09
C ASN A 219 -2.88 9.21 10.80
N LEU A 220 -3.90 8.79 10.04
CA LEU A 220 -5.30 8.72 10.43
C LEU A 220 -5.87 7.33 10.15
N ILE A 221 -6.60 6.80 11.13
CA ILE A 221 -7.48 5.64 10.98
C ILE A 221 -8.93 6.13 11.12
N ILE A 222 -9.75 5.83 10.13
CA ILE A 222 -11.20 6.05 10.17
C ILE A 222 -11.87 4.69 10.32
N HIS A 223 -12.63 4.53 11.40
CA HIS A 223 -13.25 3.27 11.76
C HIS A 223 -14.77 3.43 11.94
N SER A 224 -15.55 2.51 11.37
CA SER A 224 -16.98 2.35 11.66
C SER A 224 -17.29 0.90 12.01
N PHE A 225 -18.11 0.68 13.04
CA PHE A 225 -18.66 -0.66 13.33
C PHE A 225 -19.79 -1.07 12.37
N ASP A 226 -20.23 -0.19 11.49
CA ASP A 226 -21.29 -0.43 10.50
C ASP A 226 -20.69 -0.41 9.09
N SER A 227 -20.42 0.79 8.56
CA SER A 227 -20.01 0.96 7.18
C SER A 227 -19.30 2.29 6.93
N ILE A 228 -18.46 2.33 5.88
CA ILE A 228 -17.82 3.55 5.38
C ILE A 228 -18.17 3.74 3.91
N PHE A 229 -18.74 4.90 3.60
CA PHE A 229 -19.04 5.35 2.24
C PHE A 229 -18.13 6.51 1.88
N VAL A 230 -17.22 6.29 0.93
CA VAL A 230 -16.29 7.31 0.44
C VAL A 230 -16.88 7.96 -0.80
N SER A 231 -17.19 9.25 -0.71
CA SER A 231 -17.74 10.00 -1.84
C SER A 231 -16.69 10.28 -2.90
N ALA A 232 -17.12 10.41 -4.16
CA ALA A 232 -16.29 10.79 -5.29
C ALA A 232 -15.60 12.15 -5.10
N THR A 233 -16.15 13.05 -4.25
CA THR A 233 -15.55 14.36 -3.96
C THR A 233 -14.50 14.32 -2.84
N ALA A 234 -14.38 13.22 -2.11
CA ALA A 234 -13.38 13.08 -1.06
C ALA A 234 -11.96 13.00 -1.64
N SER A 235 -10.96 13.43 -0.87
CA SER A 235 -9.55 13.19 -1.21
C SER A 235 -8.86 12.57 -0.02
N LEU A 236 -8.52 11.28 -0.13
CA LEU A 236 -7.85 10.55 0.92
C LEU A 236 -6.44 10.20 0.48
N ASN A 237 -5.44 10.53 1.32
CA ASN A 237 -4.04 10.21 1.05
C ASN A 237 -3.38 9.57 2.28
N HIS A 238 -2.95 8.32 2.15
CA HIS A 238 -2.26 7.52 3.17
C HIS A 238 -3.08 7.20 4.43
N VAL A 239 -4.41 7.31 4.34
CA VAL A 239 -5.36 7.00 5.42
C VAL A 239 -5.73 5.51 5.41
N ILE A 240 -5.98 4.94 6.60
CA ILE A 240 -6.55 3.60 6.75
C ILE A 240 -8.04 3.71 7.05
N LEU A 241 -8.86 2.99 6.28
CA LEU A 241 -10.31 2.85 6.47
C LEU A 241 -10.60 1.46 7.02
N MET A 242 -11.41 1.37 8.07
CA MET A 242 -11.76 0.11 8.71
C MET A 242 -13.27 0.04 8.97
N ALA A 243 -13.98 -0.86 8.29
CA ALA A 243 -15.40 -1.11 8.56
C ALA A 243 -15.83 -2.44 7.96
N PRO A 244 -16.93 -3.06 8.45
CA PRO A 244 -17.45 -4.26 7.83
C PRO A 244 -17.71 -4.14 6.34
N ILE A 245 -18.30 -3.01 5.95
CA ILE A 245 -18.58 -2.67 4.55
C ILE A 245 -17.91 -1.34 4.21
N ILE A 246 -17.08 -1.35 3.16
CA ILE A 246 -16.45 -0.16 2.59
C ILE A 246 -16.86 -0.01 1.12
N ARG A 247 -17.35 1.17 0.75
CA ARG A 247 -17.75 1.47 -0.62
C ARG A 247 -17.11 2.76 -1.10
N PHE A 248 -16.42 2.69 -2.24
CA PHE A 248 -15.90 3.85 -2.96
C PHE A 248 -16.86 4.20 -4.08
N GLU A 249 -17.38 5.42 -4.04
CA GLU A 249 -18.30 5.95 -5.06
C GLU A 249 -17.58 6.12 -6.41
N LYS A 250 -18.34 5.93 -7.49
CA LYS A 250 -17.93 6.07 -8.88
C LYS A 250 -17.07 7.31 -9.12
N GLY A 251 -15.88 7.10 -9.67
CA GLY A 251 -14.92 8.16 -10.00
C GLY A 251 -14.08 8.69 -8.82
N PHE A 252 -14.19 8.10 -7.62
CA PHE A 252 -13.29 8.44 -6.51
C PHE A 252 -11.82 8.20 -6.89
N HIS A 253 -10.92 9.09 -6.45
CA HIS A 253 -9.48 8.92 -6.61
C HIS A 253 -8.72 9.22 -5.30
N GLY A 254 -7.81 8.35 -4.89
CA GLY A 254 -7.08 8.52 -3.63
C GLY A 254 -6.01 7.47 -3.38
N CYS A 255 -5.19 7.66 -2.35
CA CYS A 255 -4.26 6.65 -1.86
C CYS A 255 -4.74 6.18 -0.49
N VAL A 256 -5.28 4.96 -0.39
CA VAL A 256 -5.93 4.46 0.82
C VAL A 256 -5.63 2.99 1.06
N GLN A 257 -5.70 2.60 2.32
CA GLN A 257 -5.78 1.19 2.68
C GLN A 257 -7.15 0.93 3.28
N ALA A 258 -7.93 0.05 2.68
CA ALA A 258 -9.27 -0.30 3.12
C ALA A 258 -9.25 -1.72 3.69
N ILE A 259 -9.68 -1.86 4.94
CA ILE A 259 -9.70 -3.12 5.67
C ILE A 259 -11.13 -3.40 6.09
N ALA A 260 -11.68 -4.53 5.62
CA ALA A 260 -13.05 -4.93 5.89
C ALA A 260 -13.13 -6.40 6.30
N ASN A 261 -14.27 -6.81 6.86
CA ASN A 261 -14.54 -8.22 7.16
C ASN A 261 -15.75 -8.79 6.39
N GLU A 262 -16.55 -7.96 5.72
CA GLU A 262 -17.65 -8.42 4.86
C GLU A 262 -17.43 -8.01 3.41
N ARG A 263 -17.27 -6.71 3.11
CA ARG A 263 -17.29 -6.25 1.71
C ARG A 263 -16.48 -4.99 1.45
N ILE A 264 -15.73 -5.00 0.34
CA ILE A 264 -15.17 -3.79 -0.26
C ILE A 264 -15.69 -3.67 -1.69
N SER A 265 -16.25 -2.52 -2.05
CA SER A 265 -16.74 -2.25 -3.42
C SER A 265 -16.08 -1.00 -3.99
N CYS A 266 -15.37 -1.18 -5.10
CA CYS A 266 -14.86 -0.09 -5.93
C CYS A 266 -15.75 0.02 -7.16
N GLU A 267 -16.56 1.08 -7.21
CA GLU A 267 -17.44 1.34 -8.36
C GLU A 267 -16.68 1.72 -9.63
N GLU A 268 -17.42 1.84 -10.74
CA GLU A 268 -16.88 2.25 -12.03
C GLU A 268 -15.92 3.44 -11.93
N GLY A 269 -14.73 3.30 -12.53
CA GLY A 269 -13.75 4.39 -12.64
C GLY A 269 -13.12 4.86 -11.32
N VAL A 270 -13.23 4.09 -10.23
CA VAL A 270 -12.47 4.35 -8.99
C VAL A 270 -10.97 4.17 -9.24
N GLU A 271 -10.14 5.12 -8.81
CA GLU A 271 -8.68 5.08 -8.92
C GLU A 271 -8.02 5.08 -7.54
N LEU A 272 -7.61 3.90 -7.08
CA LEU A 272 -6.80 3.74 -5.87
C LEU A 272 -5.32 3.79 -6.24
N ARG A 273 -4.71 4.96 -6.02
CA ARG A 273 -3.31 5.25 -6.35
C ARG A 273 -2.34 4.56 -5.41
N TYR A 274 -1.15 4.30 -5.92
CA TYR A 274 -0.06 3.69 -5.17
C TYR A 274 0.38 4.55 -3.98
N PRO A 275 0.68 3.99 -2.79
CA PRO A 275 0.54 2.58 -2.38
C PRO A 275 -0.80 2.27 -1.68
N SER A 276 -1.83 1.86 -2.44
CA SER A 276 -3.13 1.47 -1.88
C SER A 276 -3.22 -0.03 -1.59
N ALA A 277 -4.10 -0.42 -0.67
CA ALA A 277 -4.38 -1.83 -0.40
C ALA A 277 -5.85 -2.08 -0.09
N LEU A 278 -6.42 -3.16 -0.62
CA LEU A 278 -7.74 -3.65 -0.25
C LEU A 278 -7.57 -4.97 0.49
N ILE A 279 -7.97 -5.00 1.77
CA ILE A 279 -7.78 -6.15 2.65
C ILE A 279 -9.14 -6.57 3.16
N LEU A 280 -9.50 -7.82 2.94
CA LEU A 280 -10.70 -8.44 3.49
C LEU A 280 -10.29 -9.62 4.37
N GLU A 281 -10.62 -9.55 5.64
CA GLU A 281 -10.43 -10.64 6.59
C GLU A 281 -11.78 -11.07 7.15
N GLU A 282 -12.33 -12.13 6.57
CA GLU A 282 -13.63 -12.67 6.97
C GLU A 282 -13.53 -13.38 8.32
N LYS A 283 -14.25 -12.86 9.32
CA LYS A 283 -14.35 -13.45 10.66
C LYS A 283 -15.44 -14.52 10.76
N THR A 284 -16.59 -14.22 10.17
CA THR A 284 -17.75 -15.12 10.08
C THR A 284 -18.12 -15.29 8.62
N SER A 285 -18.38 -16.53 8.21
CA SER A 285 -18.77 -16.82 6.82
C SER A 285 -20.01 -16.03 6.42
N GLY A 286 -20.02 -15.50 5.19
CA GLY A 286 -21.18 -14.85 4.62
C GLY A 286 -22.42 -15.76 4.56
N ASP A 287 -23.60 -15.16 4.60
CA ASP A 287 -24.88 -15.85 4.38
C ASP A 287 -25.12 -16.08 2.87
N ARG A 288 -26.03 -16.99 2.51
CA ARG A 288 -26.35 -17.38 1.12
C ARG A 288 -26.61 -16.19 0.19
N ASP A 289 -27.19 -15.12 0.71
CA ASP A 289 -27.62 -13.95 -0.07
C ASP A 289 -26.55 -12.84 -0.14
N ARG A 290 -25.47 -12.92 0.63
CA ARG A 290 -24.41 -11.89 0.70
C ARG A 290 -23.03 -12.54 0.69
N SER A 291 -22.43 -12.67 -0.49
CA SER A 291 -21.05 -13.13 -0.59
C SER A 291 -20.11 -12.05 -0.05
N HIS A 292 -19.32 -12.40 0.95
CA HIS A 292 -18.22 -11.57 1.40
C HIS A 292 -17.14 -11.52 0.32
N GLY A 293 -16.56 -10.34 0.10
CA GLY A 293 -15.67 -10.19 -1.02
C GLY A 293 -15.24 -8.78 -1.37
N ILE A 294 -14.33 -8.72 -2.33
CA ILE A 294 -13.84 -7.49 -2.93
C ILE A 294 -14.32 -7.44 -4.38
N PHE A 295 -15.01 -6.36 -4.72
CA PHE A 295 -15.63 -6.14 -6.02
C PHE A 295 -15.02 -4.91 -6.66
N VAL A 296 -14.36 -5.09 -7.79
CA VAL A 296 -13.70 -4.03 -8.56
C VAL A 296 -14.38 -3.93 -9.91
N GLU A 297 -15.17 -2.88 -10.09
CA GLU A 297 -16.00 -2.67 -11.28
C GLU A 297 -15.23 -2.02 -12.45
N LYS A 298 -15.88 -2.00 -13.61
CA LYS A 298 -15.34 -1.53 -14.89
C LYS A 298 -14.54 -0.23 -14.78
N LYS A 299 -13.39 -0.20 -15.46
CA LYS A 299 -12.47 0.95 -15.52
C LYS A 299 -11.88 1.39 -14.17
N ALA A 300 -12.15 0.69 -13.07
CA ALA A 300 -11.44 0.96 -11.83
C ALA A 300 -9.97 0.53 -11.95
N LEU A 301 -9.10 1.26 -11.25
CA LEU A 301 -7.67 1.02 -11.16
C LEU A 301 -7.28 0.89 -9.70
N VAL A 302 -6.65 -0.23 -9.33
CA VAL A 302 -6.13 -0.45 -7.97
C VAL A 302 -4.63 -0.68 -8.04
N LEU A 303 -3.84 0.23 -7.48
CA LEU A 303 -2.37 0.15 -7.45
C LEU A 303 -1.85 -0.15 -6.03
N GLY A 304 -1.33 -1.36 -5.85
CA GLY A 304 -0.66 -1.82 -4.64
C GLY A 304 -0.95 -3.29 -4.36
N GLY A 305 -2.01 -3.60 -3.61
CA GLY A 305 -2.43 -5.00 -3.47
C GLY A 305 -3.84 -5.26 -3.00
N ILE A 306 -4.27 -6.51 -3.18
CA ILE A 306 -5.55 -7.04 -2.75
C ILE A 306 -5.32 -8.32 -1.94
N LEU A 307 -5.82 -8.38 -0.72
CA LEU A 307 -5.69 -9.51 0.19
C LEU A 307 -7.09 -9.97 0.64
N LEU A 308 -7.42 -11.24 0.44
CA LEU A 308 -8.64 -11.85 0.96
C LEU A 308 -8.28 -13.08 1.79
N LEU A 309 -8.71 -13.06 3.05
CA LEU A 309 -8.54 -14.07 4.07
C LEU A 309 -9.89 -14.47 4.66
N SER A 310 -9.93 -15.65 5.26
CA SER A 310 -11.08 -16.15 6.02
C SER A 310 -10.55 -16.96 7.19
N GLU A 311 -10.92 -16.55 8.42
CA GLU A 311 -10.57 -17.28 9.64
C GLU A 311 -11.26 -18.66 9.67
N ASN A 312 -12.48 -18.73 9.13
CA ASN A 312 -13.30 -19.93 9.09
C ASN A 312 -13.77 -20.20 7.64
N PRO A 313 -12.89 -20.76 6.78
CA PRO A 313 -13.19 -20.95 5.36
C PRO A 313 -14.42 -21.84 5.17
N ASN A 314 -15.45 -21.30 4.52
CA ASN A 314 -16.64 -22.05 4.12
C ASN A 314 -16.57 -22.38 2.63
N PHE A 315 -16.31 -23.65 2.30
CA PHE A 315 -16.22 -24.10 0.90
C PHE A 315 -17.51 -23.91 0.08
N ARG A 316 -18.67 -23.69 0.73
CA ARG A 316 -19.93 -23.38 0.03
C ARG A 316 -20.12 -21.90 -0.24
N HIS A 317 -19.49 -21.06 0.57
CA HIS A 317 -19.57 -19.60 0.51
C HIS A 317 -18.16 -19.03 0.73
N PRO A 318 -17.21 -19.30 -0.18
CA PRO A 318 -15.86 -18.78 -0.04
C PRO A 318 -15.88 -17.26 -0.25
N VAL A 319 -14.90 -16.56 0.35
CA VAL A 319 -14.64 -15.17 0.02
C VAL A 319 -14.40 -15.02 -1.48
N HIS A 320 -14.99 -13.97 -2.07
CA HIS A 320 -15.06 -13.82 -3.50
C HIS A 320 -14.34 -12.55 -3.96
N LEU A 321 -13.44 -12.70 -4.93
CA LEU A 321 -12.83 -11.58 -5.63
C LEU A 321 -13.43 -11.45 -7.02
N LEU A 322 -14.06 -10.32 -7.33
CA LEU A 322 -14.52 -9.99 -8.67
C LEU A 322 -13.70 -8.82 -9.22
N ILE A 323 -13.03 -9.03 -10.36
CA ILE A 323 -12.38 -7.98 -11.14
C ILE A 323 -13.06 -7.94 -12.49
N ASP A 324 -13.96 -6.98 -12.68
CA ASP A 324 -14.83 -6.87 -13.86
C ASP A 324 -14.40 -5.70 -14.74
N GLU A 325 -13.78 -5.97 -15.89
CA GLU A 325 -13.28 -4.93 -16.82
C GLU A 325 -12.42 -3.84 -16.13
N ALA A 326 -11.72 -4.21 -15.06
CA ALA A 326 -10.90 -3.34 -14.24
C ALA A 326 -9.41 -3.75 -14.29
N THR A 327 -8.54 -2.90 -13.76
CA THR A 327 -7.09 -3.16 -13.71
C THR A 327 -6.59 -3.14 -12.28
N VAL A 328 -5.89 -4.20 -11.87
CA VAL A 328 -5.18 -4.27 -10.59
C VAL A 328 -3.68 -4.34 -10.87
N GLY A 329 -2.94 -3.32 -10.45
CA GLY A 329 -1.48 -3.29 -10.50
C GLY A 329 -0.90 -3.70 -9.15
N GLY A 330 -0.22 -4.84 -9.08
CA GLY A 330 0.49 -5.29 -7.88
C GLY A 330 0.19 -6.73 -7.45
N LEU A 331 0.07 -6.97 -6.13
CA LEU A 331 -0.07 -8.32 -5.57
C LEU A 331 -1.51 -8.60 -5.17
N VAL A 332 -2.08 -9.67 -5.71
CA VAL A 332 -3.37 -10.22 -5.30
C VAL A 332 -3.15 -11.56 -4.61
N TYR A 333 -3.65 -11.71 -3.39
CA TYR A 333 -3.65 -12.96 -2.65
C TYR A 333 -5.07 -13.25 -2.14
N ASN A 334 -5.65 -14.37 -2.59
CA ASN A 334 -7.03 -14.73 -2.28
C ASN A 334 -7.15 -16.21 -1.89
N VAL A 335 -7.50 -16.49 -0.63
CA VAL A 335 -7.75 -17.86 -0.14
C VAL A 335 -9.06 -18.48 -0.65
N GLY A 336 -9.95 -17.67 -1.22
CA GLY A 336 -11.24 -18.09 -1.76
C GLY A 336 -11.26 -18.18 -3.29
N GLU A 337 -12.38 -17.76 -3.87
CA GLU A 337 -12.64 -17.84 -5.32
C GLU A 337 -12.37 -16.51 -6.01
N SER A 338 -11.68 -16.54 -7.15
CA SER A 338 -11.47 -15.37 -8.00
C SER A 338 -12.24 -15.49 -9.33
N GLU A 339 -13.01 -14.46 -9.64
CA GLU A 339 -13.65 -14.21 -10.92
C GLU A 339 -12.97 -13.04 -11.63
N LEU A 340 -12.16 -13.37 -12.63
CA LEU A 340 -11.34 -12.40 -13.36
C LEU A 340 -11.87 -12.21 -14.78
N LYS A 341 -12.36 -11.00 -15.07
CA LYS A 341 -12.79 -10.50 -16.39
C LYS A 341 -12.03 -9.22 -16.81
N GLY A 342 -10.94 -8.92 -16.11
CA GLY A 342 -10.12 -7.74 -16.32
C GLY A 342 -8.63 -8.08 -16.32
N SER A 343 -7.81 -7.12 -15.90
CA SER A 343 -6.36 -7.20 -15.98
C SER A 343 -5.72 -7.18 -14.59
N ILE A 344 -4.79 -8.10 -14.35
CA ILE A 344 -3.85 -8.04 -13.23
C ILE A 344 -2.46 -7.83 -13.82
N ILE A 345 -1.91 -6.66 -13.54
CA ILE A 345 -0.55 -6.28 -13.89
C ILE A 345 0.32 -6.51 -12.65
N GLY A 346 0.91 -7.69 -12.52
CA GLY A 346 1.59 -8.16 -11.32
C GLY A 346 1.33 -9.64 -11.08
N SER A 347 0.92 -10.00 -9.86
CA SER A 347 0.84 -11.40 -9.42
C SER A 347 -0.51 -11.74 -8.81
N LEU A 348 -1.10 -12.85 -9.27
CA LEU A 348 -2.31 -13.44 -8.71
C LEU A 348 -2.01 -14.76 -8.01
N TYR A 349 -2.15 -14.78 -6.69
CA TYR A 349 -2.20 -15.99 -5.87
C TYR A 349 -3.66 -16.25 -5.51
N THR A 350 -4.24 -17.33 -6.02
CA THR A 350 -5.64 -17.64 -5.73
C THR A 350 -5.88 -19.12 -5.54
N ASN A 351 -6.79 -19.47 -4.63
CA ASN A 351 -7.09 -20.86 -4.31
C ASN A 351 -7.98 -21.52 -5.39
N GLU A 352 -9.01 -20.83 -5.85
CA GLU A 352 -9.94 -21.33 -6.87
C GLU A 352 -10.30 -20.25 -7.89
N LEU A 353 -10.59 -20.68 -9.12
CA LEU A 353 -11.14 -19.83 -10.19
C LEU A 353 -12.60 -20.18 -10.39
N ALA A 354 -13.45 -19.17 -10.44
CA ALA A 354 -14.87 -19.30 -10.73
C ALA A 354 -15.28 -18.21 -11.73
N LEU A 355 -16.09 -18.57 -12.72
CA LEU A 355 -16.62 -17.65 -13.71
C LEU A 355 -18.14 -17.74 -13.71
N LYS A 356 -18.83 -16.62 -13.50
CA LYS A 356 -20.27 -16.52 -13.63
C LYS A 356 -20.61 -15.86 -14.96
N LEU A 357 -21.18 -16.63 -15.88
CA LEU A 357 -21.54 -16.16 -17.21
C LEU A 357 -22.85 -16.82 -17.70
N GLY A 358 -23.76 -16.03 -18.29
CA GLY A 358 -24.98 -16.56 -18.89
C GLY A 358 -25.91 -17.32 -17.92
N GLY A 359 -25.86 -16.99 -16.62
CA GLY A 359 -26.64 -17.67 -15.58
C GLY A 359 -26.05 -18.99 -15.07
N GLY A 360 -24.89 -19.42 -15.60
CA GLY A 360 -24.14 -20.58 -15.12
C GLY A 360 -22.86 -20.19 -14.35
N GLU A 361 -22.37 -21.13 -13.54
CA GLU A 361 -21.09 -21.03 -12.84
C GLU A 361 -20.11 -22.07 -13.40
N TYR A 362 -18.91 -21.62 -13.75
CA TYR A 362 -17.88 -22.43 -14.38
C TYR A 362 -16.58 -22.37 -13.58
N LYS A 363 -16.20 -23.49 -12.95
CA LYS A 363 -14.95 -23.60 -12.18
C LYS A 363 -13.73 -23.84 -13.07
N GLY A 364 -12.62 -23.21 -12.74
CA GLY A 364 -11.34 -23.38 -13.44
C GLY A 364 -11.26 -22.66 -14.79
N TYR A 365 -12.03 -21.58 -14.98
CA TYR A 365 -12.04 -20.81 -16.24
C TYR A 365 -11.50 -19.40 -16.06
N PHE A 366 -10.73 -18.95 -17.04
CA PHE A 366 -10.46 -17.53 -17.29
C PHE A 366 -11.28 -17.06 -18.49
N TRP A 367 -11.74 -15.81 -18.44
CA TRP A 367 -12.53 -15.19 -19.49
C TRP A 367 -12.11 -13.74 -19.71
N ASN A 368 -11.63 -13.40 -20.91
CA ASN A 368 -11.14 -12.05 -21.23
C ASN A 368 -10.18 -11.48 -20.17
N ALA A 369 -9.40 -12.36 -19.53
CA ALA A 369 -8.53 -12.00 -18.44
C ALA A 369 -7.11 -11.72 -18.94
N THR A 370 -6.45 -10.69 -18.41
CA THR A 370 -5.03 -10.46 -18.68
C THR A 370 -4.22 -10.61 -17.40
N LEU A 371 -3.22 -11.48 -17.41
CA LEU A 371 -2.22 -11.63 -16.34
C LEU A 371 -0.85 -11.35 -16.94
N SER A 372 -0.18 -10.29 -16.50
CA SER A 372 1.14 -9.92 -17.03
C SER A 372 1.96 -9.17 -15.99
N SER A 373 3.28 -9.35 -15.97
CA SER A 373 4.18 -8.50 -15.19
C SER A 373 4.86 -7.41 -16.01
N LYS A 374 4.74 -7.43 -17.35
CA LYS A 374 5.51 -6.55 -18.25
C LYS A 374 5.23 -5.06 -18.10
N GLN A 375 4.02 -4.71 -17.67
CA GLN A 375 3.59 -3.31 -17.51
C GLN A 375 3.80 -2.78 -16.09
N LEU A 376 4.26 -3.62 -15.15
CA LEU A 376 4.57 -3.18 -13.80
C LEU A 376 5.98 -2.58 -13.79
N PRO A 377 6.19 -1.35 -13.30
CA PRO A 377 7.52 -0.77 -13.19
C PRO A 377 8.46 -1.65 -12.36
N GLU A 378 9.73 -1.76 -12.75
CA GLU A 378 10.74 -2.55 -12.00
C GLU A 378 10.88 -2.07 -10.55
N GLU A 379 10.63 -0.79 -10.30
CA GLU A 379 10.70 -0.17 -8.98
C GLU A 379 9.38 -0.26 -8.19
N PHE A 380 8.36 -0.94 -8.70
CA PHE A 380 7.09 -1.07 -8.02
C PHE A 380 7.21 -2.01 -6.82
N VAL A 381 7.07 -1.47 -5.62
CA VAL A 381 7.11 -2.26 -4.39
C VAL A 381 5.74 -2.86 -4.09
N LEU A 382 5.70 -4.19 -3.96
CA LEU A 382 4.52 -4.95 -3.57
C LEU A 382 4.35 -4.98 -2.03
N PRO A 383 3.12 -5.17 -1.52
CA PRO A 383 2.89 -5.50 -0.11
C PRO A 383 3.69 -6.72 0.34
N ASP A 384 4.25 -6.65 1.55
CA ASP A 384 5.19 -7.65 2.09
C ASP A 384 4.48 -8.87 2.72
N TRP A 385 3.45 -9.42 2.07
CA TRP A 385 2.58 -10.42 2.71
C TRP A 385 3.13 -11.85 2.72
N LEU A 386 3.89 -12.24 1.70
CA LEU A 386 4.35 -13.62 1.52
C LEU A 386 5.52 -13.95 2.46
N ALA A 387 5.56 -15.16 3.03
CA ALA A 387 6.62 -15.55 3.96
C ALA A 387 7.96 -15.87 3.27
N ASP A 388 7.91 -16.56 2.13
CA ASP A 388 9.08 -17.16 1.47
C ASP A 388 9.61 -16.30 0.31
N VAL A 389 9.74 -14.98 0.54
CA VAL A 389 10.26 -14.03 -0.45
C VAL A 389 11.53 -13.34 0.05
N ARG A 390 12.46 -13.10 -0.86
CA ARG A 390 13.70 -12.37 -0.60
C ARG A 390 13.62 -10.94 -1.11
N PHE A 391 14.27 -10.05 -0.38
CA PHE A 391 14.28 -8.62 -0.69
C PHE A 391 15.68 -8.15 -1.05
N LYS A 392 15.75 -7.30 -2.06
CA LYS A 392 16.99 -6.69 -2.53
C LYS A 392 17.32 -5.43 -1.76
N GLU A 393 16.41 -4.47 -1.74
CA GLU A 393 16.61 -3.16 -1.11
C GLU A 393 15.28 -2.55 -0.65
N SER A 394 15.36 -1.61 0.30
CA SER A 394 14.21 -0.81 0.73
C SER A 394 14.01 0.41 -0.17
N LYS A 395 12.77 0.80 -0.41
CA LYS A 395 12.39 2.03 -1.13
C LYS A 395 11.45 2.88 -0.27
N LEU A 396 11.64 4.19 -0.35
CA LEU A 396 10.68 5.19 0.15
C LEU A 396 9.58 5.36 -0.90
N LEU A 397 8.32 5.20 -0.50
CA LEU A 397 7.16 5.25 -1.39
C LEU A 397 6.51 6.63 -1.37
N ALA A 398 6.45 7.25 -0.19
CA ALA A 398 5.95 8.61 0.02
C ALA A 398 6.67 9.23 1.22
N CYS A 399 7.10 10.48 1.12
CA CYS A 399 7.78 11.21 2.20
C CYS A 399 6.92 12.40 2.65
N PHE A 400 6.92 12.68 3.96
CA PHE A 400 6.18 13.75 4.62
C PHE A 400 7.11 14.63 5.48
#